data_AF-A0A8H3FM72-F1
#
_entry.id   AF-A0A8H3FM72-F1
#
_cell.length_a   1.000
_cell.length_b   1.000
_cell.length_c   1.000
_cell.angle_alpha   90.00
_cell.angle_beta   90.00
_cell.angle_gamma   90.00
#
_symmetry.space_group_name_H-M   'P 1'
#
loop_
_entity.id
_entity.type
_entity.pdbx_description
1 polymer ?
#
loop_
_entity_poly.entity_id
_entity_poly.type
_entity_poly.pdbx_seq_one_letter_code
_entity_poly.pdbx_strand_id
1 'polypeptide(L)'
;MISTSTESPLALLDLIQAFVESLDKLFENVSELDLIFNFETLHATLGEMIVGGIVVETNSEKITKAVREQGRVTQRKEAASGRHGILGWGGGLRGIG
;
A
#
# COMPACT_ATOMS: atom_id res chain seq x y z
N MET A 1 25.29 -0.94 9.63
CA MET A 1 24.22 0.06 9.58
C MET A 1 24.72 1.18 8.69
N ILE A 2 23.98 1.56 7.63
CA ILE A 2 24.41 2.58 6.65
C ILE A 2 24.17 3.99 7.26
N SER A 3 24.60 4.19 8.50
CA SER A 3 24.41 5.44 9.23
C SER A 3 25.77 6.02 9.57
N THR A 4 25.94 7.31 9.34
CA THR A 4 27.19 8.00 9.69
C THR A 4 27.32 8.09 11.22
N SER A 5 28.54 8.14 11.75
CA SER A 5 28.78 8.20 13.21
C SER A 5 28.15 9.42 13.89
N THR A 6 27.70 10.39 13.10
CA THR A 6 27.07 11.66 13.51
C THR A 6 25.55 11.61 13.52
N GLU A 7 24.92 10.57 12.98
CA GLU A 7 23.47 10.41 12.98
C GLU A 7 22.98 9.73 14.26
N SER A 8 21.79 10.11 14.70
CA SER A 8 21.14 9.48 15.86
C SER A 8 20.50 8.15 15.45
N PRO A 9 20.85 7.02 16.09
CA PRO A 9 20.18 5.75 15.84
C PRO A 9 18.68 5.78 16.11
N LEU A 10 18.24 6.58 17.10
CA LEU A 10 16.83 6.76 17.41
C LEU A 10 16.10 7.50 16.28
N ALA A 11 16.72 8.52 15.69
CA ALA A 11 16.13 9.23 14.56
C ALA A 11 15.94 8.32 13.34
N LEU A 12 16.85 7.35 13.12
CA LEU A 12 16.67 6.37 12.06
C LEU A 12 15.52 5.39 12.35
N LEU A 13 15.36 4.97 13.62
CA LEU A 13 14.24 4.13 14.02
C LEU A 13 12.90 4.87 13.86
N ASP A 14 12.85 6.14 14.23
CA ASP A 14 11.66 6.99 14.04
C ASP A 14 11.34 7.18 12.54
N LEU A 15 12.36 7.29 11.69
CA LEU A 15 12.16 7.35 10.23
C LEU A 15 11.58 6.04 9.68
N ILE A 16 12.10 4.89 10.14
CA ILE A 16 11.56 3.57 9.77
C ILE A 16 10.09 3.48 10.22
N GLN A 17 9.78 3.92 11.43
CA GLN A 17 8.43 3.92 11.96
C GLN A 17 7.49 4.80 11.10
N ALA A 18 7.90 6.03 10.79
CA ALA A 18 7.13 6.93 9.93
C ALA A 18 6.91 6.35 8.52
N PHE A 19 7.89 5.61 8.00
CA PHE A 19 7.78 4.91 6.71
C PHE A 19 6.75 3.78 6.77
N VAL A 20 6.83 2.91 7.78
CA VAL A 20 5.89 1.80 7.97
C VAL A 20 4.46 2.32 8.19
N GLU A 21 4.28 3.35 9.01
CA GLU A 21 2.98 3.98 9.23
C GLU A 21 2.37 4.58 7.96
N SER A 22 3.21 5.18 7.11
CA SER A 22 2.76 5.73 5.83
C SER A 22 2.31 4.61 4.87
N LEU A 23 3.06 3.50 4.81
CA LEU A 23 2.67 2.34 4.01
C LEU A 23 1.38 1.70 4.53
N ASP A 24 1.22 1.56 5.85
CA ASP A 24 0.02 0.98 6.46
C ASP A 24 -1.24 1.79 6.11
N LYS A 25 -1.14 3.12 6.13
CA LYS A 25 -2.23 4.03 5.69
C LYS A 25 -2.50 3.98 4.17
N LEU A 26 -1.50 3.67 3.35
CA LEU A 26 -1.65 3.58 1.90
C LEU A 26 -2.28 2.25 1.48
N PHE A 27 -1.95 1.16 2.17
CA PHE A 27 -2.39 -0.19 1.83
C PHE A 27 -3.55 -0.72 2.70
N GLU A 28 -3.96 0.02 3.74
CA GLU A 28 -5.04 -0.35 4.66
C GLU A 28 -4.81 -1.73 5.30
N ASN A 29 -3.80 -1.82 6.18
CA ASN A 29 -3.20 -3.05 6.72
C ASN A 29 -2.18 -3.67 5.77
N VAL A 30 -1.01 -3.05 5.70
CA VAL A 30 0.07 -3.46 4.79
C VAL A 30 0.59 -4.87 5.09
N SER A 31 0.84 -5.64 4.04
CA SER A 31 1.51 -6.95 4.12
C SER A 31 2.74 -7.00 3.22
N GLU A 32 3.62 -7.98 3.47
CA GLU A 32 4.80 -8.24 2.64
C GLU A 32 4.46 -8.46 1.15
N LEU A 33 3.32 -9.08 0.84
CA LEU A 33 2.86 -9.27 -0.52
C LEU A 33 2.52 -7.93 -1.20
N ASP A 34 1.94 -6.99 -0.46
CA ASP A 34 1.64 -5.67 -1.00
C ASP A 34 2.93 -4.94 -1.40
N LEU A 35 4.02 -5.11 -0.64
CA LEU A 35 5.34 -4.54 -0.97
C LEU A 35 5.98 -5.20 -2.19
N ILE A 36 5.84 -6.52 -2.34
CA ILE A 36 6.36 -7.27 -3.49
C ILE A 36 5.63 -6.89 -4.78
N PHE A 37 4.30 -6.81 -4.75
CA PHE A 37 3.48 -6.57 -5.93
C PHE A 37 3.28 -5.10 -6.26
N ASN A 38 3.43 -4.18 -5.29
CA ASN A 38 3.24 -2.73 -5.46
C ASN A 38 4.48 -1.94 -5.05
N PHE A 39 5.67 -2.38 -5.50
CA PHE A 39 6.94 -1.73 -5.19
C PHE A 39 6.99 -0.25 -5.65
N GLU A 40 6.22 0.13 -6.66
CA GLU A 40 6.13 1.51 -7.13
C GLU A 40 5.56 2.45 -6.06
N THR A 41 4.51 2.02 -5.34
CA THR A 41 3.94 2.77 -4.20
C THR A 41 4.97 2.91 -3.09
N LEU A 42 5.73 1.85 -2.81
CA LEU A 42 6.80 1.85 -1.81
C LEU A 42 7.88 2.87 -2.16
N HIS A 43 8.37 2.84 -3.40
CA HIS A 43 9.37 3.80 -3.90
C HIS A 43 8.85 5.23 -3.91
N ALA A 44 7.60 5.45 -4.31
CA ALA A 44 6.97 6.77 -4.26
C ALA A 44 6.91 7.29 -2.81
N THR A 45 6.51 6.44 -1.87
CA THR A 45 6.47 6.78 -0.44
C THR A 45 7.85 7.17 0.07
N LEU A 46 8.88 6.38 -0.24
CA LEU A 46 10.26 6.69 0.17
C LEU A 46 10.77 7.98 -0.49
N GLY A 47 10.40 8.24 -1.74
CA GLY A 47 10.77 9.46 -2.47
C GLY A 47 10.17 10.74 -1.89
N GLU A 48 8.98 10.66 -1.28
CA GLU A 48 8.41 11.78 -0.52
C GLU A 48 9.12 12.03 0.81
N MET A 49 9.76 11.00 1.37
CA MET A 49 10.43 11.09 2.67
C MET A 49 11.89 11.51 2.56
N ILE A 50 12.61 11.05 1.52
CA ILE A 50 14.06 11.20 1.41
C ILE A 50 14.44 11.70 0.01
N VAL A 51 15.18 12.81 -0.03
CA VAL A 51 15.72 13.38 -1.25
C VAL A 51 17.22 13.62 -1.07
N GLY A 52 18.04 13.08 -1.98
CA GLY A 52 19.50 13.25 -1.91
C GLY A 52 20.13 12.69 -0.64
N GLY A 53 19.50 11.71 0.01
CA GLY A 53 19.95 11.13 1.27
C GLY A 53 19.55 11.93 2.53
N ILE A 54 18.78 13.01 2.38
CA ILE A 54 18.28 13.81 3.49
C ILE A 54 16.78 13.59 3.67
N VAL A 55 16.34 13.48 4.92
CA VAL A 55 14.92 13.37 5.27
C VAL A 55 14.25 14.73 5.10
N VAL A 56 13.22 14.81 4.26
CA VAL A 56 12.51 16.06 3.93
C VAL A 56 11.10 16.11 4.52
N GLU A 57 10.47 14.96 4.77
CA GLU A 57 9.13 14.89 5.35
C GLU A 57 8.99 13.61 6.19
N THR A 58 8.30 13.73 7.33
CA THR A 58 8.03 12.63 8.27
C THR A 58 6.57 12.54 8.67
N ASN A 59 5.75 13.54 8.31
CA ASN A 59 4.33 13.51 8.59
C ASN A 59 3.62 12.55 7.63
N SER A 60 3.15 11.43 8.16
CA SER A 60 2.50 10.37 7.39
C SER A 60 1.22 10.82 6.67
N GLU A 61 0.49 11.83 7.15
CA GLU A 61 -0.70 12.36 6.45
C GLU A 61 -0.31 13.14 5.19
N LYS A 62 0.75 13.95 5.25
CA LYS A 62 1.26 14.66 4.08
C LYS A 62 1.85 13.71 3.05
N ILE A 63 2.64 12.73 3.49
CA ILE A 63 3.25 11.71 2.63
C ILE A 63 2.16 10.92 1.92
N THR A 64 1.20 10.37 2.66
CA THR A 64 0.11 9.57 2.07
C THR A 64 -0.73 10.37 1.08
N LYS A 65 -1.02 11.65 1.38
CA LYS A 65 -1.72 12.54 0.46
C LYS A 65 -0.93 12.75 -0.83
N ALA A 66 0.35 13.09 -0.74
CA ALA A 66 1.21 13.33 -1.91
C ALA A 66 1.31 12.08 -2.80
N VAL A 67 1.52 10.91 -2.21
CA VAL A 67 1.59 9.64 -2.97
C VAL A 67 0.26 9.31 -3.66
N ARG A 68 -0.87 9.59 -3.01
CA ARG A 68 -2.20 9.41 -3.62
C ARG A 68 -2.44 10.37 -4.78
N GLU A 69 -2.02 11.62 -4.67
CA GLU A 69 -2.11 12.63 -5.74
C GLU A 69 -1.26 12.26 -6.97
N GLN A 70 -0.19 11.50 -6.78
CA GLN A 70 0.63 10.96 -7.87
C GLN A 70 -0.04 9.78 -8.62
N GLY A 71 -1.15 9.24 -8.12
CA GLY A 71 -1.85 8.11 -8.73
C GLY A 71 -1.07 6.80 -8.69
N ARG A 72 -0.04 6.70 -7.84
CA ARG A 72 0.83 5.52 -7.73
C ARG A 72 0.32 4.45 -6.76
N VAL A 73 -0.81 4.69 -6.09
CA VAL A 73 -1.43 3.73 -5.19
C VAL A 73 -2.35 2.82 -5.98
N THR A 74 -1.91 1.59 -6.24
CA THR A 74 -2.78 0.56 -6.83
C THR A 74 -3.80 0.13 -5.78
N GLN A 75 -5.09 0.40 -6.01
CA GLN A 75 -6.15 -0.20 -5.20
C GLN A 75 -6.13 -1.71 -5.42
N ARG A 76 -6.30 -2.49 -4.34
CA ARG A 76 -6.60 -3.92 -4.48
C ARG A 76 -7.79 -4.03 -5.42
N LYS A 77 -7.56 -4.54 -6.62
CA LYS A 77 -8.65 -5.11 -7.41
C LYS A 77 -9.10 -6.29 -6.57
N GLU A 78 -10.19 -6.13 -5.83
CA GLU A 78 -10.91 -7.29 -5.31
C GLU A 78 -11.08 -8.20 -6.52
N ALA A 79 -10.38 -9.34 -6.53
CA ALA A 79 -10.67 -10.38 -7.48
C ALA A 79 -12.13 -10.68 -7.22
N ALA A 80 -13.00 -10.21 -8.11
CA ALA A 80 -14.44 -10.34 -8.01
C ALA A 80 -14.68 -11.77 -7.53
N SER A 81 -15.11 -11.90 -6.28
CA SER A 81 -15.40 -13.19 -5.68
C SER A 81 -16.44 -13.80 -6.58
N GLY A 82 -15.97 -14.66 -7.48
CA GLY A 82 -16.79 -15.35 -8.45
C GLY A 82 -17.77 -16.11 -7.59
N ARG A 83 -19.02 -15.63 -7.57
CA ARG A 83 -20.13 -16.30 -6.92
C ARG A 83 -20.07 -17.72 -7.43
N HIS A 84 -19.61 -18.65 -6.60
CA HIS A 84 -19.81 -20.06 -6.79
C HIS A 84 -21.31 -20.32 -6.52
N GLY A 85 -22.15 -19.76 -7.38
CA GLY A 85 -23.55 -20.07 -7.50
C GLY A 85 -23.61 -21.37 -8.29
N ILE A 86 -23.74 -22.45 -7.54
CA ILE A 86 -24.15 -23.79 -7.94
C ILE A 86 -24.87 -23.75 -9.30
N LEU A 87 -24.21 -24.26 -10.34
CA LEU A 87 -24.84 -24.67 -11.60
C LEU A 87 -25.77 -25.86 -11.30
N GLY A 88 -26.94 -25.54 -10.76
CA GLY A 88 -28.06 -26.46 -10.65
C GLY A 88 -28.76 -26.53 -11.99
N TRP A 89 -28.27 -27.37 -12.91
CA TRP A 89 -29.03 -27.76 -14.09
C TRP A 89 -30.11 -28.76 -13.63
N GLY A 90 -31.17 -28.24 -13.01
CA GLY A 90 -32.33 -28.98 -12.52
C GLY A 90 -33.57 -28.49 -13.24
N GLY A 91 -34.25 -29.41 -13.92
CA GLY A 91 -35.37 -29.13 -14.83
C GLY A 91 -36.60 -28.48 -14.20
N GLY A 92 -37.48 -28.00 -15.08
CA GLY A 92 -38.80 -27.51 -14.70
C GLY A 92 -39.46 -26.75 -15.84
N LEU A 93 -40.27 -27.46 -16.62
CA LEU A 93 -41.33 -26.92 -17.47
C LEU A 93 -41.99 -25.70 -16.79
N ARG A 94 -41.93 -24.52 -17.41
CA ARG A 94 -42.89 -23.44 -17.16
C ARG A 94 -43.82 -23.36 -18.36
N GLY A 95 -44.99 -23.96 -18.20
CA GLY A 95 -46.13 -23.67 -19.06
C GLY A 95 -46.53 -22.20 -18.93
N ILE A 96 -46.73 -21.60 -20.09
CA ILE A 96 -47.59 -20.45 -20.38
C ILE A 96 -48.15 -20.79 -21.77
N GLY A 97 -49.44 -21.03 -21.93
CA GLY A 97 -50.46 -19.99 -21.93
C GLY A 97 -50.71 -19.63 -23.39
#